data_AF-A0A8T1Z086-F1
#
_entry.id   AF-A0A8T1Z086-F1
#
_cell.length_a   1.000
_cell.length_b   1.000
_cell.length_c   1.000
_cell.angle_alpha   90.00
_cell.angle_beta   90.00
_cell.angle_gamma   90.00
#
_symmetry.space_group_name_H-M   'P 1'
#
loop_
_entity.id
_entity.type
_entity.pdbx_description
1 polymer ?
#
loop_
_entity_poly.entity_id
_entity_poly.type
_entity_poly.pdbx_seq_one_letter_code
_entity_poly.pdbx_strand_id
1 'polypeptide(L)'
;MQCSHLLSYREEAKRVLFGGSMFVPDIPSLQRWLELAWSKGFDVSGALHFDNRICGSKRWIGTTECAALLRSFGLKARIVDFAPKKSKSMYLSVPGSAIAPKVKSYGPMDRYVVKKGGSGKGKAVDSHSSNSSRISKGAVLMEWVWNYFSDNRLNVSSGVHMTNKGPLYFQHEGHSRTIVGIQRRLLGTTFTPQYNLLILDPADFTRAIEKALIEKRGWEGYLKRGAHTLTCPEYQMLYVDNGIADGEELEKLKTIDSHFVEF
;
A
#
# COMPACT_ATOMS: atom_id res chain seq x y z
N MET A 1 -11.03 -1.10 -5.13
CA MET A 1 -11.26 -1.67 -3.78
C MET A 1 -11.21 -0.62 -2.67
N GLN A 2 -10.17 0.21 -2.56
CA GLN A 2 -10.12 1.28 -1.56
C GLN A 2 -11.32 2.23 -1.66
N CYS A 3 -11.60 2.73 -2.88
CA CYS A 3 -12.70 3.68 -3.12
C CYS A 3 -14.07 3.08 -2.85
N SER A 4 -14.29 1.79 -3.18
CA SER A 4 -15.58 1.13 -2.89
C SER A 4 -15.84 1.04 -1.39
N HIS A 5 -14.81 0.72 -0.58
CA HIS A 5 -14.95 0.73 0.87
C HIS A 5 -15.29 2.14 1.40
N LEU A 6 -14.56 3.17 0.94
CA LEU A 6 -14.81 4.55 1.35
C LEU A 6 -16.24 4.99 1.03
N LEU A 7 -16.71 4.70 -0.18
CA LEU A 7 -18.07 5.02 -0.62
C LEU A 7 -19.13 4.21 0.11
N SER A 8 -18.87 2.98 0.54
CA SER A 8 -19.86 2.16 1.26
C SER A 8 -20.02 2.56 2.73
N TYR A 9 -18.93 2.96 3.39
CA TYR A 9 -18.88 3.07 4.85
C TYR A 9 -18.63 4.48 5.41
N ARG A 10 -18.30 5.47 4.58
CA ARG A 10 -17.99 6.83 5.04
C ARG A 10 -18.86 7.88 4.34
N GLU A 11 -19.79 8.47 5.08
CA GLU A 11 -20.70 9.50 4.57
C GLU A 11 -19.96 10.76 4.10
N GLU A 12 -18.91 11.15 4.81
CA GLU A 12 -18.07 12.27 4.43
C GLU A 12 -17.34 12.01 3.10
N ALA A 13 -16.90 10.76 2.86
CA ALA A 13 -16.24 10.39 1.62
C ALA A 13 -17.21 10.36 0.43
N LYS A 14 -18.46 9.91 0.64
CA LYS A 14 -19.51 9.91 -0.40
C LYS A 14 -19.76 11.31 -0.96
N ARG A 15 -19.69 12.35 -0.13
CA ARG A 15 -19.96 13.74 -0.54
C ARG A 15 -18.87 14.34 -1.41
N VAL A 16 -17.61 13.95 -1.19
CA VAL A 16 -16.45 14.60 -1.83
C VAL A 16 -15.85 13.76 -2.95
N LEU A 17 -15.79 12.44 -2.78
CA LEU A 17 -15.04 11.57 -3.68
C LEU A 17 -15.73 11.53 -5.06
N PHE A 18 -14.94 11.79 -6.10
CA PHE A 18 -15.41 11.83 -7.49
C PHE A 18 -16.60 12.78 -7.72
N GLY A 19 -16.59 13.93 -7.03
CA GLY A 19 -17.64 14.95 -7.17
C GLY A 19 -19.00 14.52 -6.61
N GLY A 20 -19.01 13.59 -5.63
CA GLY A 20 -20.26 13.14 -5.01
C GLY A 20 -21.03 12.11 -5.83
N SER A 21 -20.39 11.47 -6.80
CA SER A 21 -21.05 10.53 -7.72
C SER A 21 -21.53 9.22 -7.08
N MET A 22 -21.01 8.88 -5.89
CA MET A 22 -21.35 7.67 -5.12
C MET A 22 -21.05 6.33 -5.82
N PHE A 23 -20.29 6.33 -6.92
CA PHE A 23 -19.80 5.10 -7.56
C PHE A 23 -18.30 5.16 -7.80
N VAL A 24 -17.67 4.00 -8.00
CA VAL A 24 -16.26 3.92 -8.36
C VAL A 24 -16.11 4.11 -9.88
N PRO A 25 -15.39 5.13 -10.36
CA PRO A 25 -15.20 5.36 -11.78
C PRO A 25 -14.39 4.25 -12.46
N ASP A 26 -14.51 4.19 -13.78
CA ASP A 26 -13.68 3.32 -14.61
C ASP A 26 -12.22 3.80 -14.67
N ILE A 27 -11.33 2.99 -15.26
CA ILE A 27 -9.90 3.30 -15.35
C ILE A 27 -9.63 4.63 -16.09
N PRO A 28 -10.22 4.91 -17.27
CA PRO A 28 -10.02 6.20 -17.93
C PRO A 28 -10.46 7.40 -17.08
N SER A 29 -11.58 7.29 -16.35
CA SER A 29 -12.02 8.34 -15.45
C SER A 29 -11.08 8.53 -14.26
N LEU A 30 -10.56 7.44 -13.68
CA LEU A 30 -9.56 7.51 -12.62
C LEU A 30 -8.26 8.17 -13.09
N GLN A 31 -7.80 7.84 -14.31
CA GLN A 31 -6.67 8.52 -14.94
C GLN A 31 -6.93 10.03 -15.06
N ARG A 32 -8.15 10.42 -15.46
CA ARG A 32 -8.51 11.83 -15.57
C ARG A 32 -8.55 12.54 -14.23
N TRP A 33 -9.09 11.90 -13.21
CA TRP A 33 -9.07 12.46 -11.85
C TRP A 33 -7.66 12.64 -11.31
N LEU A 34 -6.73 11.73 -11.64
CA LEU A 34 -5.34 11.85 -11.26
C LEU A 34 -4.65 13.04 -11.97
N GLU A 35 -4.88 13.24 -13.28
CA GLU A 35 -4.38 14.43 -13.98
C GLU A 35 -4.94 15.73 -13.40
N LEU A 36 -6.22 15.73 -13.00
CA LEU A 36 -6.82 16.87 -12.31
C LEU A 36 -6.16 17.12 -10.94
N ALA A 37 -5.85 16.06 -10.18
CA ALA A 37 -5.08 16.19 -8.94
C ALA A 37 -3.71 16.84 -9.19
N TRP A 38 -2.98 16.39 -10.20
CA TRP A 38 -1.70 16.99 -10.60
C TRP A 38 -1.85 18.46 -11.01
N SER A 39 -2.88 18.82 -11.79
CA SER A 39 -3.15 20.22 -12.17
C SER A 39 -3.44 21.13 -10.97
N LYS A 40 -3.92 20.57 -9.86
CA LYS A 40 -4.17 21.27 -8.59
C LYS A 40 -2.92 21.34 -7.69
N GLY A 41 -1.79 20.82 -8.16
CA GLY A 41 -0.50 20.83 -7.45
C GLY A 41 -0.28 19.66 -6.50
N PHE A 42 -1.13 18.63 -6.49
CA PHE A 42 -0.86 17.41 -5.74
C PHE A 42 0.24 16.61 -6.45
N ASP A 43 1.23 16.12 -5.69
CA ASP A 43 2.31 15.25 -6.18
C ASP A 43 2.98 15.73 -7.49
N VAL A 44 3.54 16.93 -7.46
CA VAL A 44 4.25 17.51 -8.62
C VAL A 44 5.36 16.59 -9.14
N SER A 45 6.04 15.87 -8.24
CA SER A 45 7.09 14.91 -8.61
C SER A 45 6.53 13.72 -9.40
N GLY A 46 5.43 13.12 -8.92
CA GLY A 46 4.70 12.09 -9.66
C GLY A 46 4.14 12.61 -11.00
N ALA A 47 3.57 13.81 -11.03
CA ALA A 47 3.09 14.44 -12.26
C ALA A 47 4.20 14.55 -13.31
N LEU A 48 5.39 15.04 -12.92
CA LEU A 48 6.56 15.13 -13.79
C LEU A 48 7.06 13.76 -14.26
N HIS A 49 7.02 12.73 -13.40
CA HIS A 49 7.32 11.36 -13.82
C HIS A 49 6.41 10.91 -14.97
N PHE A 50 5.14 11.30 -14.95
CA PHE A 50 4.15 10.95 -15.97
C PHE A 50 4.07 11.95 -17.13
N ASP A 51 5.02 12.90 -17.26
CA ASP A 51 4.93 13.99 -18.25
C ASP A 51 3.58 14.74 -18.19
N ASN A 52 3.00 14.83 -16.98
CA ASN A 52 1.67 15.37 -16.68
C ASN A 52 0.52 14.70 -17.45
N ARG A 53 0.71 13.46 -17.93
CA ARG A 53 -0.28 12.74 -18.72
C ARG A 53 -0.28 11.24 -18.42
N ILE A 54 -1.43 10.74 -18.01
CA ILE A 54 -1.68 9.30 -17.79
C ILE A 54 -2.92 8.82 -18.57
N CYS A 55 -3.85 9.71 -18.89
CA CYS A 55 -5.06 9.39 -19.65
C CYS A 55 -4.72 8.70 -20.97
N GLY A 56 -5.39 7.56 -21.22
CA GLY A 56 -5.21 6.77 -22.44
C GLY A 56 -3.91 5.95 -22.46
N SER A 57 -3.06 6.08 -21.45
CA SER A 57 -1.86 5.26 -21.33
C SER A 57 -2.16 3.93 -20.63
N LYS A 58 -1.24 2.97 -20.80
CA LYS A 58 -1.19 1.72 -20.02
C LYS A 58 -0.06 1.72 -18.99
N ARG A 59 0.46 2.91 -18.65
CA ARG A 59 1.53 3.03 -17.67
C ARG A 59 1.01 2.62 -16.30
N TRP A 60 1.84 1.89 -15.59
CA TRP A 60 1.53 1.45 -14.24
C TRP A 60 1.68 2.62 -13.28
N ILE A 61 0.86 2.59 -12.23
CA ILE A 61 0.87 3.55 -11.13
C ILE A 61 1.17 2.82 -9.82
N GLY A 62 1.54 3.56 -8.79
CA GLY A 62 1.83 3.05 -7.46
C GLY A 62 1.05 3.77 -6.35
N THR A 63 1.60 3.66 -5.15
CA THR A 63 1.00 4.17 -3.92
C THR A 63 0.91 5.69 -3.91
N THR A 64 1.87 6.40 -4.50
CA THR A 64 1.91 7.88 -4.53
C THR A 64 0.82 8.45 -5.41
N GLU A 65 0.57 7.86 -6.58
CA GLU A 65 -0.54 8.28 -7.45
C GLU A 65 -1.89 8.01 -6.79
N CYS A 66 -2.04 6.89 -6.09
CA CYS A 66 -3.23 6.59 -5.29
C CYS A 66 -3.42 7.63 -4.17
N ALA A 67 -2.35 8.02 -3.48
CA ALA A 67 -2.39 9.05 -2.45
C ALA A 67 -2.76 10.42 -3.04
N ALA A 68 -2.12 10.83 -4.14
CA ALA A 68 -2.38 12.10 -4.81
C ALA A 68 -3.85 12.21 -5.24
N LEU A 69 -4.40 11.14 -5.83
CA LEU A 69 -5.80 11.06 -6.22
C LEU A 69 -6.73 11.26 -5.01
N LEU A 70 -6.57 10.46 -3.95
CA LEU A 70 -7.45 10.52 -2.78
C LEU A 70 -7.32 11.87 -2.04
N ARG A 71 -6.08 12.35 -1.84
CA ARG A 71 -5.79 13.63 -1.18
C ARG A 71 -6.36 14.82 -1.93
N SER A 72 -6.48 14.75 -3.26
CA SER A 72 -7.12 15.83 -4.05
C SER A 72 -8.60 16.05 -3.74
N PHE A 73 -9.25 15.08 -3.10
CA PHE A 73 -10.61 15.17 -2.56
C PHE A 73 -10.65 15.48 -1.06
N GLY A 74 -9.51 15.80 -0.45
CA GLY A 74 -9.37 16.04 0.98
C GLY A 74 -9.30 14.78 1.84
N LEU A 75 -9.25 13.58 1.26
CA LEU A 75 -9.10 12.36 2.05
C LEU A 75 -7.67 12.27 2.62
N LYS A 76 -7.58 11.94 3.90
CA LYS A 76 -6.31 11.83 4.64
C LYS A 76 -5.59 10.51 4.35
N ALA A 77 -5.18 10.32 3.09
CA ALA A 77 -4.42 9.13 2.68
C ALA A 77 -2.99 9.18 3.24
N ARG A 78 -2.56 8.11 3.91
CA ARG A 78 -1.23 7.96 4.53
C ARG A 78 -0.48 6.83 3.86
N ILE A 79 0.82 7.03 3.65
CA ILE A 79 1.71 6.05 3.04
C ILE A 79 2.64 5.48 4.12
N VAL A 80 2.89 4.18 4.07
CA VAL A 80 3.87 3.50 4.93
C VAL A 80 4.87 2.77 4.07
N ASP A 81 6.15 3.09 4.26
CA ASP A 81 7.29 2.46 3.58
C ASP A 81 7.89 1.39 4.48
N PHE A 82 7.94 0.15 4.00
CA PHE A 82 8.67 -0.93 4.65
C PHE A 82 9.94 -1.22 3.83
N ALA A 83 11.10 -0.88 4.37
CA ALA A 83 12.37 -1.12 3.71
C ALA A 83 13.55 -1.26 4.69
N PRO A 84 14.69 -1.82 4.24
CA PRO A 84 15.89 -1.91 5.07
C PRO A 84 16.43 -0.52 5.44
N LYS A 85 17.07 -0.38 6.61
CA LYS A 85 17.67 0.88 7.09
C LYS A 85 18.52 1.63 6.07
N LYS A 86 19.32 0.89 5.29
CA LYS A 86 20.20 1.43 4.25
C LYS A 86 19.45 2.20 3.15
N SER A 87 18.16 1.92 2.96
CA SER A 87 17.31 2.59 1.98
C SER A 87 16.64 3.86 2.53
N LYS A 88 16.79 4.18 3.83
CA LYS A 88 16.06 5.27 4.51
C LYS A 88 16.24 6.65 3.86
N SER A 89 17.43 6.96 3.33
CA SER A 89 17.71 8.23 2.66
C SER A 89 17.04 8.38 1.28
N MET A 90 16.41 7.32 0.76
CA MET A 90 15.74 7.31 -0.54
C MET A 90 14.22 7.48 -0.45
N TYR A 91 13.67 7.63 0.76
CA TYR A 91 12.23 7.71 1.00
C TYR A 91 11.80 9.14 1.36
N LEU A 92 10.58 9.49 0.90
CA LEU A 92 10.00 10.83 0.95
C LEU A 92 9.90 11.42 2.38
N SER A 93 10.03 10.57 3.40
CA SER A 93 10.00 10.87 4.83
C SER A 93 11.21 11.59 5.46
N VAL A 94 12.26 11.95 4.72
CA VAL A 94 13.46 12.57 5.33
C VAL A 94 13.67 14.03 4.87
N PRO A 95 13.63 15.03 5.78
CA PRO A 95 14.12 16.38 5.49
C PRO A 95 15.57 16.31 5.00
N GLY A 96 15.84 16.80 3.78
CA GLY A 96 17.15 16.67 3.14
C GLY A 96 17.36 15.39 2.32
N SER A 97 16.28 14.66 1.97
CA SER A 97 16.35 13.57 1.00
C SER A 97 17.04 14.06 -0.27
N ALA A 98 18.22 13.51 -0.55
CA ALA A 98 18.97 13.84 -1.75
C ALA A 98 18.13 13.46 -2.97
N ILE A 99 18.06 14.36 -3.95
CA ILE A 99 17.70 14.02 -5.32
C ILE A 99 18.60 12.83 -5.67
N ALA A 100 17.99 11.66 -5.93
CA ALA A 100 18.74 10.47 -6.32
C ALA A 100 19.73 10.86 -7.44
N PRO A 101 21.00 10.45 -7.35
CA PRO A 101 21.99 10.83 -8.35
C PRO A 101 21.47 10.46 -9.74
N LYS A 102 21.71 11.34 -10.72
CA LYS A 102 21.28 11.27 -12.13
C LYS A 102 21.68 9.95 -12.81
N VAL A 103 20.99 8.88 -12.48
CA VAL A 103 20.76 7.71 -13.33
C VAL A 103 19.33 7.88 -13.78
N LYS A 104 19.05 7.82 -15.09
CA LYS A 104 17.70 8.00 -15.66
C LYS A 104 16.68 7.13 -14.91
N SER A 105 16.06 7.67 -13.87
CA SER A 105 14.99 7.08 -13.10
C SER A 105 13.96 8.18 -12.99
N TYR A 106 12.85 7.94 -13.66
CA TYR A 106 11.71 8.81 -13.62
C TYR A 106 11.10 8.55 -12.22
N GLY A 107 11.11 9.51 -11.30
CA GLY A 107 10.30 9.47 -10.06
C GLY A 107 10.53 8.35 -9.02
N PRO A 108 9.99 8.52 -7.79
CA PRO A 108 10.21 7.60 -6.67
C PRO A 108 9.50 6.25 -6.82
N MET A 109 8.50 6.13 -7.69
CA MET A 109 7.74 4.89 -7.92
C MET A 109 8.39 3.90 -8.87
N ASP A 110 9.42 4.29 -9.63
CA ASP A 110 10.13 3.40 -10.55
C ASP A 110 10.54 2.09 -9.88
N ARG A 111 10.99 2.16 -8.62
CA ARG A 111 11.44 0.99 -7.83
C ARG A 111 10.35 -0.04 -7.53
N TYR A 112 9.09 0.39 -7.55
CA TYR A 112 7.92 -0.46 -7.29
C TYR A 112 7.19 -0.84 -8.58
N VAL A 113 7.35 -0.06 -9.63
CA VAL A 113 6.57 -0.19 -10.85
C VAL A 113 7.34 -0.91 -11.95
N VAL A 114 8.65 -0.66 -12.08
CA VAL A 114 9.47 -1.24 -13.15
C VAL A 114 10.15 -2.50 -12.64
N LYS A 115 9.83 -3.64 -13.26
CA LYS A 115 10.55 -4.92 -13.03
C LYS A 115 11.98 -4.75 -13.51
N LYS A 116 12.99 -4.88 -12.63
CA LYS A 116 14.39 -4.86 -13.09
C LYS A 116 14.62 -6.00 -14.09
N GLY A 117 14.82 -5.65 -15.36
CA GLY A 117 15.32 -6.56 -16.38
C GLY A 117 16.69 -7.09 -15.97
N GLY A 118 16.91 -8.40 -16.12
CA GLY A 118 18.16 -9.02 -15.71
C GLY A 118 19.35 -8.52 -16.52
N SER A 119 20.28 -7.81 -15.86
CA SER A 119 21.71 -7.80 -16.21
C SER A 119 22.50 -7.03 -15.14
N GLY A 120 23.43 -7.71 -14.47
CA GLY A 120 24.40 -7.10 -13.56
C GLY A 120 24.76 -7.99 -12.38
N LYS A 121 25.66 -8.98 -12.61
CA LYS A 121 26.37 -9.70 -11.54
C LYS A 121 27.18 -8.69 -10.72
N GLY A 122 26.64 -8.22 -9.61
CA GLY A 122 27.40 -7.63 -8.52
C GLY A 122 27.45 -8.64 -7.37
N LYS A 123 28.60 -9.30 -7.15
CA LYS A 123 28.81 -10.12 -5.96
C LYS A 123 28.62 -9.25 -4.73
N ALA A 124 27.59 -9.54 -3.92
CA ALA A 124 27.50 -9.02 -2.56
C ALA A 124 28.56 -9.75 -1.72
N VAL A 125 29.48 -8.99 -1.14
CA VAL A 125 30.47 -9.49 -0.18
C VAL A 125 29.76 -9.58 1.17
N ASP A 126 29.66 -10.79 1.71
CA ASP A 126 29.07 -11.05 3.02
C ASP A 126 30.02 -10.56 4.12
N SER A 127 29.67 -9.44 4.76
CA SER A 127 30.26 -9.05 6.04
C SER A 127 29.49 -9.70 7.19
N HIS A 128 30.13 -10.65 7.85
CA HIS A 128 29.69 -11.24 9.11
C HIS A 128 29.61 -10.18 10.23
N SER A 129 28.46 -10.13 10.93
CA SER A 129 28.23 -9.57 12.29
C SER A 129 26.74 -9.17 12.39
N SER A 130 25.93 -9.45 13.42
CA SER A 130 26.07 -10.03 14.75
C SER A 130 24.71 -10.62 15.17
N ASN A 131 24.73 -11.55 16.14
CA ASN A 131 23.55 -12.18 16.75
C ASN A 131 22.70 -11.20 17.58
N SER A 132 21.86 -10.41 16.92
CA SER A 132 20.62 -9.90 17.50
C SER A 132 19.48 -10.73 16.90
N SER A 133 18.50 -11.14 17.71
CA SER A 133 17.34 -11.91 17.27
C SER A 133 16.57 -11.12 16.20
N ARG A 134 16.99 -11.25 14.94
CA ARG A 134 16.42 -10.51 13.80
C ARG A 134 15.01 -11.01 13.58
N ILE A 135 14.04 -10.24 14.08
CA ILE A 135 12.63 -10.37 13.71
C ILE A 135 12.60 -10.35 12.18
N SER A 136 12.08 -11.41 11.57
CA SER A 136 12.06 -11.50 10.11
C SER A 136 11.31 -10.31 9.53
N LYS A 137 11.72 -9.83 8.36
CA LYS A 137 11.00 -8.81 7.58
C LYS A 137 9.48 -9.02 7.57
N GLY A 138 9.07 -10.26 7.28
CA GLY A 138 7.67 -10.64 7.22
C GLY A 138 6.97 -10.46 8.57
N ALA A 139 7.65 -10.73 9.69
CA ALA A 139 7.09 -10.55 11.02
C ALA A 139 6.84 -9.08 11.36
N VAL A 140 7.76 -8.16 11.03
CA VAL A 140 7.56 -6.71 11.24
C VAL A 140 6.33 -6.20 10.48
N LEU A 141 6.20 -6.56 9.20
CA LEU A 141 5.06 -6.17 8.38
C LEU A 141 3.75 -6.76 8.90
N MET A 142 3.75 -8.05 9.27
CA MET A 142 2.58 -8.72 9.83
C MET A 142 2.12 -8.10 11.15
N GLU A 143 3.06 -7.76 12.03
CA GLU A 143 2.78 -7.09 13.29
C GLU A 143 2.20 -5.70 13.07
N TRP A 144 2.73 -4.94 12.11
CA TRP A 144 2.17 -3.64 11.75
C TRP A 144 0.72 -3.75 11.27
N VAL A 145 0.43 -4.72 10.39
CA VAL A 145 -0.94 -4.96 9.90
C VAL A 145 -1.87 -5.46 11.02
N TRP A 146 -1.35 -6.30 11.92
CA TRP A 146 -2.09 -6.73 13.11
C TRP A 146 -2.50 -5.53 13.97
N ASN A 147 -1.56 -4.64 14.24
CA ASN A 147 -1.77 -3.43 15.03
C ASN A 147 -2.75 -2.47 14.35
N TYR A 148 -2.68 -2.33 13.02
CA TYR A 148 -3.63 -1.54 12.25
C TYR A 148 -5.07 -2.03 12.41
N PHE A 149 -5.33 -3.33 12.17
CA PHE A 149 -6.68 -3.88 12.25
C PHE A 149 -7.17 -4.07 13.68
N SER A 150 -6.29 -4.26 14.66
CA SER A 150 -6.67 -4.43 16.07
C SER A 150 -6.87 -3.12 16.82
N ASP A 151 -6.64 -1.95 16.21
CA ASP A 151 -6.60 -0.66 16.92
C ASP A 151 -5.58 -0.66 18.08
N ASN A 152 -4.45 -1.36 17.90
CA ASN A 152 -3.46 -1.62 18.96
C ASN A 152 -4.05 -2.28 20.23
N ARG A 153 -5.21 -2.93 20.14
CA ARG A 153 -5.80 -3.65 21.27
C ARG A 153 -5.00 -4.93 21.50
N LEU A 154 -4.25 -4.96 22.60
CA LEU A 154 -3.36 -6.08 22.96
C LEU A 154 -4.13 -7.39 23.21
N ASN A 155 -5.38 -7.30 23.67
CA ASN A 155 -6.22 -8.44 24.04
C ASN A 155 -7.46 -8.53 23.14
N VAL A 156 -7.27 -9.04 21.92
CA VAL A 156 -8.38 -9.47 21.07
C VAL A 156 -8.76 -10.89 21.48
N SER A 157 -10.03 -11.11 21.85
CA SER A 157 -10.54 -12.46 22.17
C SER A 157 -10.36 -13.41 20.98
N SER A 158 -10.44 -14.72 21.20
CA SER A 158 -10.48 -15.67 20.08
C SER A 158 -11.79 -15.48 19.30
N GLY A 159 -11.72 -15.48 17.96
CA GLY A 159 -12.90 -15.37 17.11
C GLY A 159 -12.67 -14.50 15.88
N VAL A 160 -13.78 -14.07 15.27
CA VAL A 160 -13.80 -13.15 14.13
C VAL A 160 -14.21 -11.76 14.64
N HIS A 161 -13.37 -10.77 14.38
CA HIS A 161 -13.61 -9.38 14.79
C HIS A 161 -13.77 -8.53 13.54
N MET A 162 -15.00 -8.07 13.31
CA MET A 162 -15.28 -7.07 12.29
C MET A 162 -14.88 -5.69 12.80
N THR A 163 -14.06 -4.97 12.05
CA THR A 163 -13.58 -3.63 12.44
C THR A 163 -14.05 -2.60 11.42
N ASN A 164 -14.05 -1.32 11.83
CA ASN A 164 -14.38 -0.20 10.94
C ASN A 164 -13.14 0.31 10.17
N LYS A 165 -12.03 -0.44 10.20
CA LYS A 165 -10.80 -0.08 9.49
C LYS A 165 -10.99 -0.31 8.01
N GLY A 166 -10.44 0.61 7.22
CA GLY A 166 -10.40 0.44 5.77
C GLY A 166 -9.43 -0.66 5.35
N PRO A 167 -9.56 -1.16 4.11
CA PRO A 167 -8.53 -1.99 3.53
C PRO A 167 -7.22 -1.20 3.36
N LEU A 168 -6.12 -1.93 3.18
CA LEU A 168 -4.81 -1.38 2.86
C LEU A 168 -4.49 -1.63 1.40
N TYR A 169 -4.23 -0.57 0.63
CA TYR A 169 -3.56 -0.72 -0.67
C TYR A 169 -2.14 -1.21 -0.41
N PHE A 170 -1.73 -2.30 -1.05
CA PHE A 170 -0.49 -3.00 -0.77
C PHE A 170 0.37 -3.15 -2.01
N GLN A 171 1.44 -2.39 -2.09
CA GLN A 171 2.35 -2.30 -3.22
C GLN A 171 3.66 -3.04 -2.94
N HIS A 172 4.18 -3.72 -3.95
CA HIS A 172 5.57 -4.14 -4.03
C HIS A 172 6.07 -4.01 -5.46
N GLU A 173 7.32 -4.37 -5.70
CA GLU A 173 7.88 -4.40 -7.06
C GLU A 173 6.99 -5.25 -7.97
N GLY A 174 6.49 -4.59 -9.02
CA GLY A 174 5.80 -5.19 -10.14
C GLY A 174 4.33 -5.54 -9.94
N HIS A 175 3.73 -5.30 -8.77
CA HIS A 175 2.32 -5.62 -8.52
C HIS A 175 1.72 -4.89 -7.32
N SER A 176 0.40 -4.72 -7.34
CA SER A 176 -0.36 -4.19 -6.21
C SER A 176 -1.58 -5.05 -5.89
N ARG A 177 -1.90 -5.10 -4.59
CA ARG A 177 -2.95 -5.94 -4.02
C ARG A 177 -3.67 -5.16 -2.93
N THR A 178 -4.72 -5.75 -2.35
CA THR A 178 -5.47 -5.11 -1.25
C THR A 178 -5.55 -6.03 -0.05
N ILE A 179 -5.01 -5.62 1.09
CA ILE A 179 -5.15 -6.36 2.35
C ILE A 179 -6.49 -5.95 2.98
N VAL A 180 -7.35 -6.93 3.25
CA VAL A 180 -8.69 -6.73 3.83
C VAL A 180 -8.80 -7.25 5.27
N GLY A 181 -7.75 -7.87 5.78
CA GLY A 181 -7.70 -8.34 7.16
C GLY A 181 -6.46 -9.18 7.44
N ILE A 182 -6.40 -9.70 8.67
CA ILE A 182 -5.30 -10.51 9.15
C ILE A 182 -5.79 -11.58 10.13
N GLN A 183 -5.26 -12.78 10.01
CA GLN A 183 -5.52 -13.91 10.88
C GLN A 183 -4.28 -14.17 11.74
N ARG A 184 -4.45 -14.23 13.06
CA ARG A 184 -3.44 -14.72 14.01
C ARG A 184 -3.83 -16.10 14.52
N ARG A 185 -2.89 -17.05 14.46
CA ARG A 185 -3.04 -18.40 15.03
C ARG A 185 -1.90 -18.64 16.01
N LEU A 186 -2.20 -19.09 17.22
CA LEU A 186 -1.17 -19.55 18.15
C LEU A 186 -0.88 -21.02 17.83
N LEU A 187 0.39 -21.35 17.57
CA LEU A 187 0.83 -22.70 17.24
C LEU A 187 1.88 -23.20 18.24
N GLY A 188 1.83 -24.51 18.49
CA GLY A 188 2.78 -25.22 19.35
C GLY A 188 2.53 -25.01 20.85
N THR A 189 3.31 -25.72 21.67
CA THR A 189 3.32 -25.60 23.13
C THR A 189 3.87 -24.25 23.60
N THR A 190 4.63 -23.57 22.74
CA THR A 190 5.26 -22.26 22.98
C THR A 190 4.35 -21.08 22.63
N PHE A 191 3.12 -21.32 22.17
CA PHE A 191 2.13 -20.30 21.79
C PHE A 191 2.67 -19.24 20.83
N THR A 192 3.55 -19.64 19.91
CA THR A 192 4.12 -18.73 18.92
C THR A 192 3.02 -18.23 17.95
N PRO A 193 2.89 -16.91 17.75
CA PRO A 193 1.90 -16.36 16.84
C PRO A 193 2.33 -16.53 15.38
N GLN A 194 1.49 -17.19 14.59
CA GLN A 194 1.58 -17.23 13.14
C GLN A 194 0.52 -16.31 12.53
N TYR A 195 0.97 -15.46 11.61
CA TYR A 195 0.09 -14.52 10.92
C TYR A 195 -0.12 -14.92 9.46
N ASN A 196 -1.35 -14.72 8.99
CA ASN A 196 -1.71 -14.77 7.57
C ASN A 196 -2.48 -13.50 7.21
N LEU A 197 -2.05 -12.82 6.15
CA LEU A 197 -2.82 -11.72 5.56
C LEU A 197 -3.99 -12.29 4.77
N LEU A 198 -5.11 -11.58 4.79
CA LEU A 198 -6.23 -11.77 3.88
C LEU A 198 -6.08 -10.74 2.76
N ILE A 199 -5.72 -11.19 1.57
CA ILE A 199 -5.38 -10.35 0.42
C ILE A 199 -6.36 -10.63 -0.74
N LEU A 200 -6.86 -9.56 -1.34
CA LEU A 200 -7.53 -9.58 -2.62
C LEU A 200 -6.54 -9.16 -3.70
N ASP A 201 -6.37 -10.01 -4.72
CA ASP A 201 -5.49 -9.75 -5.85
C ASP A 201 -6.32 -9.35 -7.09
N PRO A 202 -6.07 -8.18 -7.71
CA PRO A 202 -6.79 -7.79 -8.93
C PRO A 202 -6.50 -8.70 -10.13
N ALA A 203 -5.46 -9.53 -10.08
CA ALA A 203 -5.14 -10.51 -11.12
C ALA A 203 -5.93 -11.83 -10.98
N ASP A 204 -6.63 -12.05 -9.86
CA ASP A 204 -7.41 -13.27 -9.67
C ASP A 204 -8.65 -13.30 -10.58
N PHE A 205 -8.94 -14.48 -11.14
CA PHE A 205 -10.11 -14.67 -11.99
C PHE A 205 -11.39 -14.78 -11.14
N THR A 206 -12.32 -13.84 -11.31
CA THR A 206 -13.52 -13.70 -10.48
C THR A 206 -14.31 -15.01 -10.33
N ARG A 207 -14.55 -15.74 -11.42
CA ARG A 207 -15.31 -17.01 -11.37
C ARG A 207 -14.61 -18.10 -10.57
N ALA A 208 -13.29 -18.12 -10.54
CA ALA A 208 -12.53 -19.11 -9.80
C ALA A 208 -12.65 -18.89 -8.29
N ILE A 209 -12.54 -17.62 -7.86
CA ILE A 209 -12.76 -17.23 -6.46
C ILE A 209 -14.21 -17.52 -6.06
N GLU A 210 -15.18 -17.09 -6.88
CA GLU A 210 -16.61 -17.30 -6.62
C GLU A 210 -16.92 -18.78 -6.40
N LYS A 211 -16.47 -19.65 -7.31
CA LYS A 211 -16.63 -21.11 -7.17
C LYS A 211 -16.00 -21.63 -5.88
N ALA A 212 -14.75 -21.24 -5.57
CA ALA A 212 -14.06 -21.67 -4.37
C ALA A 212 -14.76 -21.24 -3.07
N LEU A 213 -15.38 -20.05 -3.06
CA LEU A 213 -16.15 -19.53 -1.94
C LEU A 213 -17.49 -20.27 -1.78
N ILE A 214 -18.22 -20.53 -2.87
CA ILE A 214 -19.48 -21.30 -2.85
C ILE A 214 -19.24 -22.73 -2.36
N GLU A 215 -18.20 -23.38 -2.88
CA GLU A 215 -17.83 -24.74 -2.50
C GLU A 215 -17.12 -24.82 -1.14
N LYS A 216 -16.76 -23.67 -0.55
CA LYS A 216 -16.02 -23.53 0.71
C LYS A 216 -14.72 -24.34 0.72
N ARG A 217 -14.07 -24.45 -0.44
CA ARG A 217 -12.88 -25.30 -0.64
C ARG A 217 -11.83 -24.57 -1.44
N GLY A 218 -10.60 -24.52 -0.93
CA GLY A 218 -9.45 -23.97 -1.65
C GLY A 218 -9.45 -22.44 -1.77
N TRP A 219 -10.44 -21.74 -1.21
CA TRP A 219 -10.52 -20.28 -1.19
C TRP A 219 -9.32 -19.66 -0.44
N GLU A 220 -8.73 -20.41 0.52
CA GLU A 220 -7.54 -19.99 1.25
C GLU A 220 -6.36 -19.76 0.31
N GLY A 221 -6.23 -20.52 -0.78
CA GLY A 221 -5.18 -20.34 -1.77
C GLY A 221 -5.28 -19.00 -2.50
N TYR A 222 -6.48 -18.45 -2.63
CA TYR A 222 -6.70 -17.13 -3.23
C TYR A 222 -6.46 -16.02 -2.20
N LEU A 223 -7.02 -16.14 -1.00
CA LEU A 223 -7.04 -15.04 -0.03
C LEU A 223 -5.89 -15.03 0.99
N LYS A 224 -5.36 -16.18 1.41
CA LYS A 224 -4.40 -16.24 2.53
C LYS A 224 -2.96 -16.15 2.04
N ARG A 225 -2.19 -15.24 2.64
CA ARG A 225 -0.75 -15.10 2.38
C ARG A 225 0.02 -15.07 3.70
N GLY A 226 0.88 -16.07 3.89
CA GLY A 226 1.75 -16.15 5.07
C GLY A 226 3.00 -15.27 4.94
N ALA A 227 3.70 -15.05 6.05
CA ALA A 227 4.87 -14.15 6.09
C ALA A 227 5.99 -14.59 5.14
N HIS A 228 6.13 -15.90 4.91
CA HIS A 228 7.09 -16.48 3.97
C HIS A 228 6.85 -16.06 2.51
N THR A 229 5.64 -15.62 2.15
CA THR A 229 5.31 -15.14 0.81
C THR A 229 5.79 -13.70 0.56
N LEU A 230 6.25 -12.99 1.60
CA LEU A 230 6.67 -11.60 1.54
C LEU A 230 8.15 -11.47 1.17
N THR A 231 8.51 -11.86 -0.05
CA THR A 231 9.91 -11.98 -0.50
C THR A 231 10.48 -10.74 -1.19
N CYS A 232 9.65 -9.84 -1.72
CA CYS A 232 10.13 -8.60 -2.34
C CYS A 232 10.99 -7.80 -1.36
N PRO A 233 11.98 -7.02 -1.82
CA PRO A 233 12.91 -6.31 -0.95
C PRO A 233 12.24 -5.16 -0.20
N GLU A 234 11.16 -4.59 -0.72
CA GLU A 234 10.49 -3.39 -0.18
C GLU A 234 8.99 -3.50 -0.40
N TYR A 235 8.22 -2.88 0.50
CA TYR A 235 6.76 -2.80 0.39
C TYR A 235 6.30 -1.39 0.70
N GLN A 236 5.18 -1.00 0.11
CA GLN A 236 4.46 0.21 0.46
C GLN A 236 3.02 -0.13 0.77
N MET A 237 2.46 0.57 1.75
CA MET A 237 1.04 0.50 2.07
C MET A 237 0.41 1.87 2.01
N LEU A 238 -0.87 1.92 1.66
CA LEU A 238 -1.69 3.11 1.84
C LEU A 238 -2.98 2.76 2.58
N TYR A 239 -3.31 3.62 3.54
CA TYR A 239 -4.58 3.62 4.25
C TYR A 239 -5.14 5.04 4.29
N VAL A 240 -6.40 5.19 4.65
CA VAL A 240 -7.07 6.50 4.71
C VAL A 240 -7.62 6.72 6.11
N ASP A 241 -7.12 7.75 6.78
CA ASP A 241 -7.63 8.18 8.09
C ASP A 241 -9.04 8.76 7.96
N ASN A 242 -9.73 8.91 9.08
CA ASN A 242 -11.08 9.49 9.11
C ASN A 242 -11.02 11.02 8.93
N GLY A 243 -12.14 11.58 8.48
CA GLY A 243 -12.29 13.02 8.27
C GLY A 243 -11.78 13.49 6.90
N ILE A 244 -12.16 14.73 6.58
CA ILE A 244 -11.81 15.42 5.35
C ILE A 244 -10.94 16.61 5.71
N ALA A 245 -9.80 16.76 5.03
CA ALA A 245 -8.91 17.89 5.15
C ALA A 245 -9.43 19.07 4.34
N ASP A 246 -9.34 20.26 4.91
CA ASP A 246 -9.63 21.55 4.28
C ASP A 246 -8.51 22.57 4.58
N GLY A 247 -8.59 23.74 3.93
CA GLY A 247 -7.68 24.86 4.15
C GLY A 247 -6.19 24.48 4.15
N GLU A 248 -5.48 24.80 5.23
CA GLU A 248 -4.04 24.55 5.38
C GLU A 248 -3.71 23.05 5.42
N GLU A 249 -4.58 22.20 5.96
CA GLU A 249 -4.36 20.75 5.99
C GLU A 249 -4.36 20.19 4.57
N LEU A 250 -5.29 20.64 3.73
CA LEU A 250 -5.36 20.23 2.32
C LEU A 250 -4.12 20.64 1.53
N GLU A 251 -3.60 21.85 1.77
CA GLU A 251 -2.37 22.32 1.14
C GLU A 251 -1.15 21.47 1.56
N LYS A 252 -1.07 21.06 2.83
CA LYS A 252 -0.02 20.12 3.29
C LYS A 252 -0.11 18.77 2.58
N LEU A 253 -1.33 18.27 2.33
CA LEU A 253 -1.54 16.99 1.64
C LEU A 253 -1.06 16.99 0.18
N LYS A 254 -0.86 18.14 -0.46
CA LYS A 254 -0.29 18.22 -1.82
C LYS A 254 1.11 17.61 -1.91
N THR A 255 1.87 17.72 -0.82
CA THR A 255 3.20 17.10 -0.74
C THR A 255 3.05 15.66 -0.26
N ILE A 256 3.60 14.71 -1.01
CA ILE A 256 3.56 13.31 -0.62
C ILE A 256 4.63 13.02 0.44
N ASP A 257 4.16 12.52 1.57
CA ASP A 257 4.94 12.08 2.72
C ASP A 257 4.61 10.63 3.06
N SER A 258 5.54 9.95 3.73
CA SER A 258 5.37 8.57 4.18
C SER A 258 5.87 8.36 5.60
N HIS A 259 5.43 7.27 6.23
CA HIS A 259 5.96 6.77 7.48
C HIS A 259 6.90 5.59 7.20
N PHE A 260 8.17 5.71 7.61
CA PHE A 260 9.17 4.68 7.37
C PHE A 260 9.20 3.66 8.52
N VAL A 261 9.03 2.39 8.18
CA VAL A 261 9.15 1.23 9.07
C VAL A 261 10.36 0.40 8.66
N GLU A 262 11.36 0.35 9.53
CA GLU A 262 12.57 -0.45 9.34
C GLU A 262 12.30 -1.93 9.61
N PHE A 263 12.91 -2.80 8.80
CA PHE A 263 13.11 -4.21 9.12
C PHE A 263 14.54 -4.66 8.77
#